data_AF-V2XQF9-F1
#
_entry.id   AF-V2XQF9-F1
#
_cell.length_a   1.000
_cell.length_b   1.000
_cell.length_c   1.000
_cell.angle_alpha   90.00
_cell.angle_beta   90.00
_cell.angle_gamma   90.00
#
_symmetry.space_group_name_H-M   'P 1'
#
loop_
_entity.id
_entity.type
_entity.pdbx_description
1 polymer ?
#
loop_
_entity_poly.entity_id
_entity_poly.type
_entity_poly.pdbx_seq_one_letter_code
_entity_poly.pdbx_strand_id
1 'polypeptide(L)'
;MTLGVLKAAGFEPEGRTPVKTLQSAKRRLGLDPDINIIQYSICPWCWRHYNPQEFRELESPACTSNECDGIIYTGKHTASGDTKRHPVKIIPQVSLIQSLRRMVRRKGFRKILRDSRGDELNKNDDEDFAMADMHDGQAWHQLKTGIRREVGEFGAVRDVPKTEDTNTKMTSNRFVLHLVANLDW
;
A
#
# COMPACT_ATOMS: atom_id res chain seq x y z
N MET A 1 -7.58 -31.55 -20.82
CA MET A 1 -8.80 -32.21 -20.30
C MET A 1 -9.55 -31.19 -19.44
N THR A 2 -10.73 -30.73 -19.87
CA THR A 2 -11.49 -29.70 -19.17
C THR A 2 -12.36 -30.33 -18.08
N LEU A 3 -12.54 -29.63 -16.95
CA LEU A 3 -13.35 -30.10 -15.80
C LEU A 3 -14.82 -30.43 -16.15
N GLY A 4 -15.32 -29.94 -17.29
CA GLY A 4 -16.64 -30.32 -17.80
C GLY A 4 -16.75 -31.80 -18.15
N VAL A 5 -15.65 -32.43 -18.59
CA VAL A 5 -15.61 -33.86 -18.95
C VAL A 5 -15.75 -34.75 -17.70
N LEU A 6 -15.12 -34.36 -16.59
CA LEU A 6 -15.22 -35.08 -15.31
C LEU A 6 -16.62 -34.99 -14.71
N LYS A 7 -17.25 -33.81 -14.79
CA LYS A 7 -18.63 -33.61 -14.33
C LYS A 7 -19.65 -34.36 -15.19
N ALA A 8 -19.46 -34.39 -16.51
CA ALA A 8 -20.29 -35.16 -17.43
C ALA A 8 -20.14 -36.68 -17.22
N ALA A 9 -18.97 -37.12 -16.74
CA ALA A 9 -18.70 -38.51 -16.38
C ALA A 9 -19.19 -38.90 -14.96
N GLY A 10 -19.95 -38.03 -14.28
CA GLY A 10 -20.48 -38.30 -12.94
C GLY A 10 -19.42 -38.29 -11.83
N PHE A 11 -18.20 -37.85 -12.13
CA PHE A 11 -17.12 -37.75 -11.15
C PHE A 11 -17.20 -36.40 -10.46
N GLU A 12 -17.83 -36.37 -9.29
CA GLU A 12 -17.80 -35.21 -8.39
C GLU A 12 -16.65 -35.42 -7.39
N PRO A 13 -15.51 -34.72 -7.52
CA PRO A 13 -14.41 -34.92 -6.60
C PRO A 13 -14.86 -34.55 -5.18
N GLU A 14 -14.81 -35.49 -4.25
CA GLU A 14 -15.04 -35.25 -2.83
C GLU A 14 -14.08 -34.17 -2.34
N GLY A 15 -14.61 -32.97 -2.09
CA GLY A 15 -13.82 -31.81 -1.69
C GLY A 15 -14.20 -30.52 -2.42
N ARG A 16 -13.26 -29.57 -2.50
CA ARG A 16 -13.50 -28.27 -3.13
C ARG A 16 -13.47 -28.41 -4.65
N THR A 17 -14.58 -28.05 -5.31
CA THR A 17 -14.69 -27.96 -6.77
C THR A 17 -13.44 -27.33 -7.40
N PRO A 18 -12.78 -27.97 -8.38
CA PRO A 18 -11.55 -27.43 -8.94
C PRO A 18 -11.77 -26.06 -9.61
N VAL A 19 -10.81 -25.17 -9.44
CA VAL A 19 -10.87 -23.81 -10.01
C VAL A 19 -10.71 -23.84 -11.52
N LYS A 20 -11.49 -23.02 -12.21
CA LYS A 20 -11.52 -22.97 -13.69
C LYS A 20 -10.68 -21.84 -14.29
N THR A 21 -10.22 -20.88 -13.49
CA THR A 21 -9.42 -19.74 -13.95
C THR A 21 -8.14 -19.60 -13.14
N LEU A 22 -7.08 -19.09 -13.78
CA LEU A 22 -5.80 -18.81 -13.11
C LEU A 22 -5.97 -17.82 -11.95
N GLN A 23 -6.83 -16.81 -12.11
CA GLN A 23 -7.17 -15.87 -11.04
C GLN A 23 -7.78 -16.59 -9.83
N SER A 24 -8.74 -17.49 -10.06
CA SER A 24 -9.35 -18.28 -8.99
C SER A 24 -8.33 -19.20 -8.31
N ALA A 25 -7.39 -19.77 -9.07
CA ALA A 25 -6.29 -20.58 -8.54
C ALA A 25 -5.35 -19.74 -7.66
N LYS A 26 -4.90 -18.58 -8.15
CA LYS A 26 -4.09 -17.63 -7.37
C LYS A 26 -4.79 -17.23 -6.08
N ARG A 27 -6.09 -16.92 -6.14
CA ARG A 27 -6.87 -16.54 -4.96
C ARG A 27 -6.95 -17.65 -3.92
N ARG A 28 -7.17 -18.90 -4.34
CA ARG A 28 -7.19 -20.06 -3.42
C ARG A 28 -5.82 -20.34 -2.80
N LEU A 29 -4.75 -20.07 -3.53
CA LEU A 29 -3.38 -20.22 -3.05
C LEU A 29 -2.88 -19.00 -2.24
N GLY A 30 -3.70 -17.94 -2.10
CA GLY A 30 -3.28 -16.70 -1.45
C GLY A 30 -2.21 -15.92 -2.23
N LEU A 31 -2.09 -16.18 -3.53
CA LEU A 31 -1.12 -15.57 -4.46
C LEU A 31 -1.73 -14.47 -5.32
N ASP A 32 -3.01 -14.13 -5.11
CA ASP A 32 -3.70 -13.08 -5.84
C ASP A 32 -3.42 -11.72 -5.17
N PRO A 33 -2.57 -10.84 -5.75
CA PRO A 33 -2.29 -9.55 -5.17
C PRO A 33 -3.48 -8.59 -5.28
N ASP A 34 -4.36 -8.80 -6.26
CA ASP A 34 -5.45 -7.88 -6.61
C ASP A 34 -6.49 -7.79 -5.50
N ILE A 35 -6.60 -8.83 -4.66
CA ILE A 35 -7.47 -8.83 -3.48
C ILE A 35 -7.12 -7.72 -2.47
N ASN A 36 -5.92 -7.15 -2.60
CA ASN A 36 -5.39 -6.12 -1.72
C ASN A 36 -5.49 -4.72 -2.32
N ILE A 37 -5.85 -4.63 -3.60
CA ILE A 37 -6.01 -3.36 -4.31
C ILE A 37 -7.40 -2.83 -3.99
N ILE A 38 -7.42 -1.65 -3.38
CA ILE A 38 -8.63 -0.88 -3.12
C ILE A 38 -8.82 0.05 -4.32
N GLN A 39 -9.94 -0.09 -5.01
CA GLN A 39 -10.29 0.76 -6.14
C GLN A 39 -11.07 1.97 -5.61
N TYR A 40 -10.37 3.07 -5.33
CA TYR A 40 -11.02 4.31 -4.97
C TYR A 40 -11.60 4.96 -6.22
N SER A 41 -12.85 5.38 -6.14
CA SER A 41 -13.42 6.26 -7.17
C SER A 41 -13.00 7.68 -6.83
N ILE A 42 -12.61 8.49 -7.82
CA ILE A 42 -12.16 9.86 -7.56
C ILE A 42 -12.94 10.87 -8.37
N CYS A 43 -13.16 12.05 -7.77
CA CYS A 43 -13.59 13.21 -8.53
C CYS A 43 -12.47 13.63 -9.50
N PRO A 44 -12.73 13.79 -10.80
CA PRO A 44 -11.69 14.18 -11.75
C PRO A 44 -11.17 15.62 -11.55
N TRP A 45 -11.87 16.45 -10.75
CA TRP A 45 -11.61 17.87 -10.60
C TRP A 45 -10.86 18.15 -9.29
N CYS A 46 -11.50 17.87 -8.15
CA CYS A 46 -10.89 18.11 -6.82
C CYS A 46 -10.10 16.93 -6.27
N TRP A 47 -10.03 15.80 -6.99
CA TRP A 47 -9.31 14.59 -6.59
C TRP A 47 -9.73 13.97 -5.24
N ARG A 48 -10.93 14.32 -4.75
CA ARG A 48 -11.51 13.65 -3.59
C ARG A 48 -11.68 12.16 -3.86
N HIS A 49 -11.23 11.36 -2.91
CA HIS A 49 -11.33 9.91 -2.95
C HIS A 49 -12.62 9.45 -2.28
N TYR A 50 -13.25 8.45 -2.91
CA TYR A 50 -14.40 7.73 -2.40
C TYR A 50 -14.02 6.27 -2.30
N ASN A 51 -14.06 5.74 -1.08
CA ASN A 51 -13.83 4.32 -0.88
C ASN A 51 -14.98 3.49 -1.49
N PRO A 52 -14.79 2.18 -1.74
CA PRO A 52 -15.81 1.37 -2.41
C PRO A 52 -17.17 1.32 -1.71
N GLN A 53 -17.23 1.55 -0.40
CA GLN A 53 -18.48 1.61 0.35
C GLN A 53 -19.15 2.98 0.18
N GLU A 54 -18.42 4.07 0.43
CA GLU A 54 -18.89 5.44 0.20
C GLU A 54 -19.44 5.62 -1.23
N PHE A 55 -18.72 5.11 -2.23
CA PHE A 55 -19.15 5.18 -3.63
C PHE A 55 -20.51 4.52 -3.89
N ARG A 56 -20.80 3.40 -3.23
CA ARG A 56 -22.08 2.70 -3.36
C ARG A 56 -23.21 3.46 -2.69
N GLU A 57 -22.90 4.17 -1.62
CA GLU A 57 -23.86 4.92 -0.79
C GLU A 57 -24.12 6.33 -1.34
N LEU A 58 -23.35 6.81 -2.33
CA LEU A 58 -23.60 8.11 -2.98
C LEU A 58 -25.04 8.22 -3.50
N GLU A 59 -25.74 9.26 -3.08
CA GLU A 59 -27.12 9.53 -3.52
C GLU A 59 -27.14 10.08 -4.96
N SER A 60 -26.11 10.82 -5.35
CA SER A 60 -26.00 11.53 -6.63
C SER A 60 -24.65 11.25 -7.31
N PRO A 61 -24.56 11.36 -8.65
CA PRO A 61 -23.29 11.31 -9.38
C PRO A 61 -22.39 12.54 -9.13
N ALA A 62 -22.89 13.62 -8.52
CA ALA A 62 -22.12 14.83 -8.25
C ALA A 62 -21.11 14.66 -7.09
N CYS A 63 -20.03 15.44 -7.14
CA CYS A 63 -19.03 15.48 -6.08
C CYS A 63 -19.61 16.01 -4.77
N THR A 64 -19.22 15.39 -3.65
CA THR A 64 -19.64 15.80 -2.30
C THR A 64 -18.71 16.83 -1.65
N SER A 65 -17.67 17.28 -2.35
CA SER A 65 -16.85 18.40 -1.88
C SER A 65 -17.58 19.72 -2.12
N ASN A 66 -17.44 20.65 -1.17
CA ASN A 66 -17.93 22.01 -1.35
C ASN A 66 -17.30 22.63 -2.60
N GLU A 67 -18.12 23.34 -3.38
CA GLU A 67 -17.68 24.09 -4.57
C GLU A 67 -17.01 23.21 -5.65
N CYS A 68 -17.50 21.98 -5.84
CA CYS A 68 -17.00 21.09 -6.88
C CYS A 68 -18.13 20.53 -7.75
N ASP A 69 -18.15 20.93 -9.03
CA ASP A 69 -19.13 20.46 -10.02
C ASP A 69 -18.73 19.14 -10.70
N GLY A 70 -17.73 18.45 -10.15
CA GLY A 70 -17.21 17.22 -10.73
C GLY A 70 -18.19 16.05 -10.65
N ILE A 71 -18.23 15.23 -11.70
CA ILE A 71 -19.05 14.01 -11.74
C ILE A 71 -18.19 12.78 -11.38
N ILE A 72 -18.62 12.02 -10.38
CA ILE A 72 -17.91 10.84 -9.85
C ILE A 72 -18.24 9.58 -10.66
N TYR A 73 -19.50 9.40 -11.09
CA TYR A 73 -19.93 8.22 -11.84
C TYR A 73 -20.98 8.52 -12.89
N THR A 74 -21.11 7.58 -13.83
CA THR A 74 -22.19 7.51 -14.81
C THR A 74 -23.04 6.28 -14.55
N GLY A 75 -24.35 6.36 -14.79
CA GLY A 75 -25.24 5.22 -14.76
C GLY A 75 -25.37 4.59 -16.15
N LYS A 76 -25.38 3.26 -16.23
CA LYS A 76 -25.78 2.53 -17.43
C LYS A 76 -26.87 1.53 -17.07
N HIS A 77 -27.94 1.47 -17.86
CA HIS A 77 -28.96 0.45 -17.71
C HIS A 77 -28.43 -0.90 -18.20
N THR A 78 -28.63 -1.94 -17.41
CA THR A 78 -28.35 -3.31 -17.79
C THR A 78 -29.55 -3.89 -18.55
N ALA A 79 -29.34 -5.00 -19.27
CA ALA A 79 -30.42 -5.74 -19.91
C ALA A 79 -31.48 -6.27 -18.90
N SER A 80 -31.14 -6.35 -17.60
CA SER A 80 -32.07 -6.69 -16.52
C SER A 80 -32.92 -5.50 -16.03
N GLY A 81 -32.69 -4.29 -16.55
CA GLY A 81 -33.38 -3.06 -16.11
C GLY A 81 -32.69 -2.34 -14.94
N ASP A 82 -31.69 -2.96 -14.32
CA ASP A 82 -30.95 -2.35 -13.21
C ASP A 82 -30.03 -1.22 -13.70
N THR A 83 -29.83 -0.19 -12.86
CA THR A 83 -28.86 0.86 -13.15
C THR A 83 -27.52 0.52 -12.51
N LYS A 84 -26.54 0.17 -13.34
CA LYS A 84 -25.17 -0.05 -12.87
C LYS A 84 -24.39 1.25 -12.87
N ARG A 85 -23.81 1.59 -11.72
CA ARG A 85 -22.93 2.76 -11.56
C ARG A 85 -21.52 2.43 -12.04
N HIS A 86 -20.97 3.31 -12.87
CA HIS A 86 -19.62 3.21 -13.42
C HIS A 86 -18.82 4.46 -13.03
N PRO A 87 -17.79 4.34 -12.18
CA PRO A 87 -16.97 5.50 -11.81
C PRO A 87 -16.32 6.09 -13.06
N VAL A 88 -16.29 7.42 -13.13
CA VAL A 88 -15.64 8.16 -14.22
C VAL A 88 -14.13 7.95 -14.16
N LYS A 89 -13.56 7.92 -12.96
CA LYS A 89 -12.13 7.74 -12.74
C LYS A 89 -11.89 6.90 -11.49
N ILE A 90 -10.97 5.93 -11.62
CA ILE A 90 -10.56 5.04 -10.53
C ILE A 90 -9.07 5.27 -10.27
N ILE A 91 -8.69 5.36 -9.00
CA ILE A 91 -7.30 5.28 -8.56
C ILE A 91 -7.12 4.01 -7.70
N PRO A 92 -6.37 3.01 -8.20
CA PRO A 92 -6.05 1.84 -7.40
C PRO A 92 -5.03 2.21 -6.33
N GLN A 93 -5.29 1.82 -5.09
CA GLN A 93 -4.36 1.98 -3.98
C GLN A 93 -4.24 0.69 -3.18
N VAL A 94 -3.16 0.55 -2.42
CA VAL A 94 -2.97 -0.56 -1.47
C VAL A 94 -2.66 0.01 -0.10
N SER A 95 -3.12 -0.64 0.96
CA SER A 95 -2.73 -0.25 2.32
C SER A 95 -1.24 -0.53 2.51
N LEU A 96 -0.44 0.51 2.74
CA LEU A 96 0.99 0.39 3.01
C LEU A 96 1.26 -0.52 4.21
N ILE A 97 0.55 -0.28 5.32
CA ILE A 97 0.71 -1.06 6.55
C ILE A 97 0.37 -2.54 6.34
N GLN A 98 -0.75 -2.84 5.66
CA GLN A 98 -1.11 -4.23 5.39
C GLN A 98 -0.12 -4.89 4.43
N SER A 99 0.37 -4.16 3.43
CA SER A 99 1.35 -4.64 2.47
C SER A 99 2.67 -4.98 3.17
N LEU A 100 3.18 -4.10 4.03
CA LEU A 100 4.35 -4.35 4.86
C LEU A 100 4.16 -5.59 5.74
N ARG A 101 3.02 -5.70 6.45
CA ARG A 101 2.70 -6.89 7.27
C ARG A 101 2.72 -8.18 6.46
N ARG A 102 2.20 -8.17 5.23
CA ARG A 102 2.23 -9.35 4.35
C ARG A 102 3.65 -9.68 3.91
N MET A 103 4.44 -8.68 3.53
CA MET A 103 5.84 -8.87 3.12
C MET A 103 6.67 -9.46 4.27
N VAL A 104 6.62 -8.87 5.46
CA VAL A 104 7.42 -9.35 6.62
C VAL A 104 7.00 -10.73 7.12
N ARG A 105 5.74 -11.15 6.87
CA ARG A 105 5.27 -12.50 7.21
C ARG A 105 5.72 -13.59 6.23
N ARG A 106 6.28 -13.24 5.06
CA ARG A 106 6.78 -14.23 4.11
C ARG A 106 8.00 -14.96 4.71
N LYS A 107 7.99 -16.29 4.65
CA LYS A 107 9.12 -17.11 5.10
C LYS A 107 10.39 -16.67 4.36
N GLY A 108 11.45 -16.40 5.12
CA GLY A 108 12.72 -15.93 4.56
C GLY A 108 12.85 -14.41 4.43
N PHE A 109 11.75 -13.64 4.47
CA PHE A 109 11.83 -12.17 4.33
C PHE A 109 12.70 -11.52 5.40
N ARG A 110 12.67 -12.04 6.64
CA ARG A 110 13.54 -11.58 7.73
C ARG A 110 15.04 -11.66 7.41
N LYS A 111 15.46 -12.56 6.50
CA LYS A 111 16.87 -12.71 6.09
C LYS A 111 17.30 -11.64 5.09
N ILE A 112 16.33 -10.99 4.45
CA ILE A 112 16.54 -9.92 3.47
C ILE A 112 16.63 -8.56 4.18
N LEU A 113 16.08 -8.45 5.39
CA LEU A 113 16.21 -7.23 6.19
C LEU A 113 17.65 -7.04 6.65
N ARG A 114 18.19 -5.85 6.35
CA ARG A 114 19.51 -5.41 6.82
C ARG A 114 19.50 -5.22 8.34
N ASP A 115 20.55 -5.68 9.00
CA ASP A 115 20.82 -5.42 10.42
C ASP A 115 21.99 -4.45 10.55
N SER A 116 21.69 -3.18 10.82
CA SER A 116 22.69 -2.09 10.86
C SER A 116 23.35 -1.88 12.23
N ARG A 117 23.10 -2.75 13.22
CA ARG A 117 23.59 -2.57 14.59
C ARG A 117 25.11 -2.67 14.74
N GLY A 118 25.78 -3.24 13.75
CA GLY A 118 27.25 -3.38 13.71
C GLY A 118 27.90 -2.56 12.59
N ASP A 119 27.16 -1.66 11.94
CA ASP A 119 27.74 -0.83 10.88
C ASP A 119 28.75 0.15 11.49
N GLU A 120 29.91 0.29 10.87
CA GLU A 120 30.90 1.28 11.29
C GLU A 120 30.36 2.68 10.98
N LEU A 121 30.47 3.58 11.96
CA LEU A 121 30.00 4.95 11.81
C LEU A 121 30.98 5.74 10.95
N ASN A 122 30.47 6.76 10.24
CA ASN A 122 31.28 7.76 9.55
C ASN A 122 32.23 7.20 8.47
N LYS A 123 31.87 6.10 7.80
CA LYS A 123 32.64 5.59 6.65
C LYS A 123 32.81 6.63 5.54
N ASN A 124 31.86 7.54 5.43
CA ASN A 124 31.81 8.60 4.46
C ASN A 124 32.66 9.84 4.81
N ASP A 125 33.39 9.82 5.94
CA ASP A 125 34.35 10.88 6.27
C ASP A 125 35.70 10.69 5.54
N ASP A 126 35.90 9.53 4.90
CA ASP A 126 37.00 9.25 3.99
C ASP A 126 36.70 9.87 2.62
N GLU A 127 37.61 10.71 2.11
CA GLU A 127 37.46 11.39 0.80
C GLU A 127 37.42 10.39 -0.37
N ASP A 128 38.04 9.21 -0.21
CA ASP A 128 38.03 8.15 -1.20
C ASP A 128 36.79 7.23 -1.08
N PHE A 129 35.89 7.50 -0.12
CA PHE A 129 34.69 6.69 0.09
C PHE A 129 33.66 6.88 -1.02
N ALA A 130 33.50 5.84 -1.85
CA ALA A 130 32.40 5.74 -2.79
C ALA A 130 31.19 5.06 -2.13
N MET A 131 30.07 5.79 -2.00
CA MET A 131 28.80 5.20 -1.56
C MET A 131 28.34 4.11 -2.56
N ALA A 132 28.08 2.90 -2.08
CA ALA A 132 27.58 1.80 -2.90
C ALA A 132 26.05 1.66 -2.81
N ASP A 133 25.45 2.02 -1.67
CA ASP A 133 24.01 1.99 -1.44
C ASP A 133 23.57 3.17 -0.53
N MET A 134 22.27 3.43 -0.44
CA MET A 134 21.67 4.50 0.37
C MET A 134 21.97 4.37 1.86
N HIS A 135 22.23 3.16 2.36
CA HIS A 135 22.57 2.93 3.77
C HIS A 135 24.00 3.33 4.14
N ASP A 136 24.84 3.62 3.13
CA ASP A 136 26.20 4.11 3.34
C ASP A 136 26.24 5.61 3.62
N GLY A 137 25.14 6.32 3.30
CA GLY A 137 25.03 7.75 3.53
C GLY A 137 24.94 8.09 5.01
N GLN A 138 25.61 9.16 5.42
CA GLN A 138 25.61 9.65 6.80
C GLN A 138 24.20 9.82 7.38
N ALA A 139 23.25 10.25 6.54
CA ALA A 139 21.86 10.43 6.91
C ALA A 139 21.24 9.14 7.50
N TRP A 140 21.59 7.96 6.98
CA TRP A 140 21.10 6.67 7.46
C TRP A 140 21.37 6.45 8.97
N HIS A 141 22.54 6.89 9.43
CA HIS A 141 22.98 6.75 10.83
C HIS A 141 22.48 7.86 11.76
N GLN A 142 21.92 8.93 11.21
CA GLN A 142 21.38 10.07 11.95
C GLN A 142 19.89 9.93 12.26
N LEU A 143 19.17 9.06 11.54
CA LEU A 143 17.74 8.87 11.72
C LEU A 143 17.41 8.26 13.09
N LYS A 144 16.29 8.72 13.66
CA LYS A 144 15.85 8.32 15.00
C LYS A 144 14.40 7.85 15.00
N THR A 145 14.12 6.84 15.83
CA THR A 145 12.76 6.41 16.15
C THR A 145 12.26 7.10 17.41
N GLY A 146 10.95 7.01 17.67
CA GLY A 146 10.34 7.59 18.88
C GLY A 146 10.22 9.12 18.85
N ILE A 147 10.33 9.73 17.67
CA ILE A 147 10.16 11.17 17.47
C ILE A 147 8.75 11.50 16.95
N ARG A 148 8.29 12.72 17.21
CA ARG A 148 7.10 13.35 16.63
C ARG A 148 7.48 14.69 16.02
N ARG A 149 6.77 15.07 14.97
CA ARG A 149 6.93 16.36 14.32
C ARG A 149 6.05 17.40 15.00
N GLU A 150 6.64 18.52 15.39
CA GLU A 150 5.93 19.71 15.89
C GLU A 150 6.04 20.82 14.86
N VAL A 151 4.94 21.56 14.67
CA VAL A 151 4.89 22.76 13.85
C VAL A 151 4.69 23.94 14.81
N GLY A 152 5.67 24.83 14.87
CA GLY A 152 5.61 26.03 15.69
C GLY A 152 4.63 27.07 15.14
N GLU A 153 4.35 28.10 15.92
CA GLU A 153 3.38 29.16 15.59
C GLU A 153 3.69 29.88 14.27
N PHE A 154 4.96 29.96 13.89
CA PHE A 154 5.42 30.57 12.63
C PHE A 154 5.65 29.54 11.50
N GLY A 155 5.13 28.32 11.64
CA GLY A 155 5.29 27.25 10.64
C GLY A 155 6.65 26.53 10.68
N ALA A 156 7.54 26.88 11.62
CA ALA A 156 8.81 26.20 11.81
C ALA A 156 8.58 24.73 12.21
N VAL A 157 9.16 23.79 11.47
CA VAL A 157 9.00 22.35 11.70
C VAL A 157 10.21 21.82 12.45
N ARG A 158 9.99 21.14 13.57
CA ARG A 158 11.05 20.43 14.30
C ARG A 158 10.60 19.04 14.70
N ASP A 159 11.55 18.11 14.73
CA ASP A 159 11.31 16.75 15.24
C ASP A 159 11.76 16.68 16.70
N VAL A 160 10.84 16.30 17.58
CA VAL A 160 11.08 16.19 19.03
C VAL A 160 10.82 14.76 19.52
N PRO A 161 11.49 14.29 20.58
CA PRO A 161 11.15 13.01 21.19
C PRO A 161 9.68 12.96 21.65
N LYS A 162 9.02 11.81 21.51
CA LYS A 162 7.66 11.60 22.05
C LYS A 162 7.68 11.57 23.57
N THR A 163 8.75 11.02 24.15
CA THR A 163 9.08 11.01 25.57
C THR A 163 10.59 11.13 25.71
N GLU A 164 11.10 11.54 26.88
CA GLU A 164 12.54 11.74 27.11
C GLU A 164 13.39 10.50 26.75
N ASP A 165 12.86 9.30 26.96
CA ASP A 165 13.60 8.03 26.76
C ASP A 165 13.38 7.34 25.41
N THR A 166 12.51 7.85 24.52
CA THR A 166 12.16 7.11 23.27
C THR A 166 13.08 7.42 22.09
N ASN A 167 14.02 8.36 22.25
CA ASN A 167 14.87 8.85 21.17
C ASN A 167 16.03 7.89 20.85
N THR A 168 15.74 6.80 20.16
CA THR A 168 16.74 5.78 19.80
C THR A 168 17.14 5.90 18.33
N LYS A 169 18.42 5.68 18.03
CA LYS A 169 18.89 5.63 16.64
C LYS A 169 18.18 4.49 15.92
N MET A 170 17.80 4.70 14.65
CA MET A 170 17.24 3.64 13.84
C MET A 170 18.19 2.44 13.78
N THR A 171 19.48 2.69 13.52
CA THR A 171 20.52 1.66 13.42
C THR A 171 20.75 0.85 14.71
N SER A 172 20.27 1.28 15.88
CA SER A 172 20.35 0.46 17.11
C SER A 172 19.29 -0.65 17.17
N ASN A 173 18.30 -0.62 16.27
CA ASN A 173 17.25 -1.61 16.19
C ASN A 173 17.58 -2.65 15.12
N ARG A 174 17.28 -3.93 15.42
CA ARG A 174 17.52 -5.04 14.48
C ARG A 174 16.65 -4.95 13.23
N PHE A 175 15.42 -4.46 13.37
CA PHE A 175 14.46 -4.38 12.29
C PHE A 175 13.92 -2.96 12.22
N VAL A 176 14.16 -2.33 11.08
CA VAL A 176 13.81 -0.94 10.83
C VAL A 176 13.26 -0.82 9.41
N LEU A 177 12.30 0.07 9.24
CA LEU A 177 11.83 0.47 7.93
C LEU A 177 12.17 1.95 7.72
N HIS A 178 13.04 2.22 6.75
CA HIS A 178 13.25 3.56 6.20
C HIS A 178 12.55 3.63 4.85
N LEU A 179 11.74 4.67 4.63
CA LEU A 179 10.97 4.85 3.41
C LEU A 179 11.18 6.28 2.94
N VAL A 180 11.96 6.43 1.87
CA VAL A 180 12.22 7.69 1.20
C VAL A 180 11.35 7.74 -0.04
N ALA A 181 10.56 8.80 -0.18
CA ALA A 181 9.81 9.08 -1.38
C ALA A 181 10.37 10.38 -1.97
N ASN A 182 11.07 10.27 -3.10
CA ASN A 182 11.40 11.44 -3.90
C ASN A 182 10.15 11.82 -4.69
N LEU A 183 9.62 13.01 -4.43
CA LEU A 183 8.44 13.54 -5.10
C LEU A 183 8.79 14.53 -6.21
N ASP A 184 10.06 14.57 -6.63
CA ASP A 184 10.48 15.27 -7.83
C ASP A 184 10.13 14.39 -9.03
N TRP A 185 9.14 14.83 -9.80
CA TRP A 185 8.74 14.31 -11.11
C TRP A 185 8.67 15.46 -12.10
#